data_AF-A0A4W6GB92-F1
#
_entry.id   AF-A0A4W6GB92-F1
#
_cell.length_a   1.000
_cell.length_b   1.000
_cell.length_c   1.000
_cell.angle_alpha   90.00
_cell.angle_beta   90.00
_cell.angle_gamma   90.00
#
_symmetry.space_group_name_H-M   'P 1'
#
loop_
_entity.id
_entity.type
_entity.pdbx_description
1 polymer ?
#
loop_
_entity_poly.entity_id
_entity_poly.type
_entity_poly.pdbx_seq_one_letter_code
_entity_poly.pdbx_strand_id
1 'polypeptide(L)'
;MCLCCTVEVKVELSLLEKEKEVDGLSPNGKASPFADCRPNGALGHGSDDDSTPLPPYHKPRDYVEASVCHVKDLENGQMREVDLGSGRALLIKEHGEFSAMGHKCPHYGAPLVKGVLSKGHVRCPWHGACFNIATGDIEDFPGLDSLPTFQVRVEKDKVIIRANKQALQSQKRSKPMARCSAVINSSTGFSHVLIIGSGPAGLVCAETLRQEGFTDRIVMCTMDRHPPYDRPKLSKVWQFFYTFYSEMMEYRKLFIATGSKPKPMNYKGKDVRNVFHLRTPEDANSIARLANNKNAVIVGTSFVGMEVAAALTDKAHSVSIIGIESVPFKKALGEKVGKAIMKSFVFPVTQLKEVVLKSGKVLRADVCVIGAGSVPATGFLKQSGLHMDSKGFITVNKMMQTNVDGVFAGGDVVMFPFPPRNNKKVNIPHWQMAHVHGRVAALSMMGRATEIKTVPYFWSAMFGKTIRYAGYGDGFDDVIIQGDLDELRFVAFYTRSEEVVAVASMNYDPIVSRVAEVLGSGKTIKKRDVE
;
A
#
# COMPACT_ATOMS: atom_id res chain seq x y z
N MET A 1 -19.05 3.73 40.09
CA MET A 1 -19.13 4.59 38.88
C MET A 1 -17.81 4.47 38.14
N CYS A 2 -17.83 4.21 36.82
CA CYS A 2 -16.61 4.22 36.01
C CYS A 2 -16.59 5.50 35.18
N LEU A 3 -15.64 6.39 35.43
CA LEU A 3 -15.43 7.59 34.63
C LEU A 3 -14.80 7.17 33.29
N CYS A 4 -15.64 6.97 32.29
CA CYS A 4 -15.18 6.74 30.93
C CYS A 4 -14.52 8.04 30.42
N CYS A 5 -13.19 8.04 30.27
CA CYS A 5 -12.46 9.20 29.77
C CYS A 5 -12.75 9.40 28.28
N THR A 6 -13.82 10.14 27.97
CA THR A 6 -14.15 10.58 26.61
C THR A 6 -13.02 11.42 26.04
N VAL A 7 -12.37 10.92 24.99
CA VAL A 7 -11.31 11.67 24.31
C VAL A 7 -11.95 12.66 23.34
N GLU A 8 -11.92 13.94 23.73
CA GLU A 8 -12.32 15.05 22.86
C GLU A 8 -11.24 15.29 21.79
N VAL A 9 -11.39 14.66 20.62
CA VAL A 9 -10.52 14.90 19.46
C VAL A 9 -11.04 16.13 18.71
N LYS A 10 -10.58 17.34 19.08
CA LYS A 10 -10.88 18.55 18.32
C LYS A 10 -10.16 18.49 16.96
N VAL A 11 -10.94 18.31 15.89
CA VAL A 11 -10.48 18.39 14.50
C VAL A 11 -11.07 19.64 13.87
N GLU A 12 -10.39 20.77 14.05
CA GLU A 12 -10.76 22.01 13.38
C GLU A 12 -10.38 21.94 11.90
N LEU A 13 -11.39 22.01 11.03
CA LEU A 13 -11.26 21.97 9.58
C LEU A 13 -11.48 23.37 9.01
N SER A 14 -10.40 24.13 8.81
CA SER A 14 -10.48 25.46 8.21
C SER A 14 -10.71 25.38 6.70
N LEU A 15 -11.79 26.03 6.24
CA LEU A 15 -12.02 26.27 4.82
C LEU A 15 -11.02 27.34 4.34
N LEU A 16 -10.29 27.05 3.26
CA LEU A 16 -9.59 28.08 2.49
C LEU A 16 -10.60 28.74 1.55
N GLU A 17 -10.68 30.07 1.62
CA GLU A 17 -11.55 30.86 0.75
C GLU A 17 -11.16 30.69 -0.73
N LYS A 18 -12.15 30.81 -1.63
CA LYS A 18 -11.89 30.80 -3.07
C LYS A 18 -11.19 32.09 -3.49
N GLU A 19 -9.91 32.01 -3.83
CA GLU A 19 -9.32 32.98 -4.75
C GLU A 19 -10.14 32.97 -6.06
N LYS A 20 -10.52 34.14 -6.55
CA LYS A 20 -11.26 34.29 -7.81
C LYS A 20 -10.29 34.24 -8.98
N GLU A 21 -10.15 33.10 -9.63
CA GLU A 21 -9.64 33.08 -11.01
C GLU A 21 -10.62 33.81 -11.94
N VAL A 22 -10.08 34.50 -12.94
CA VAL A 22 -10.84 35.31 -13.91
C VAL A 22 -10.85 34.58 -15.24
N ASP A 23 -12.01 34.10 -15.68
CA ASP A 23 -12.15 33.29 -16.90
C ASP A 23 -11.85 34.09 -18.17
N GLY A 24 -10.63 33.92 -18.69
CA GLY A 24 -10.23 34.34 -20.04
C GLY A 24 -10.59 33.27 -21.07
N LEU A 25 -11.82 33.30 -21.59
CA LEU A 25 -12.29 32.37 -22.63
C LEU A 25 -11.48 32.47 -23.93
N SER A 26 -11.06 31.32 -24.46
CA SER A 26 -10.54 31.19 -25.83
C SER A 26 -11.18 29.96 -26.51
N PRO A 27 -11.90 30.12 -27.63
CA PRO A 27 -12.63 29.02 -28.26
C PRO A 27 -11.77 28.27 -29.30
N ASN A 28 -11.58 26.96 -29.10
CA ASN A 28 -11.51 25.89 -30.14
C ASN A 28 -10.82 24.63 -29.56
N GLY A 29 -11.45 23.44 -29.61
CA GLY A 29 -10.79 22.25 -29.05
C GLY A 29 -11.53 20.91 -28.97
N LYS A 30 -12.37 20.54 -29.96
CA LYS A 30 -12.90 19.18 -30.26
C LYS A 30 -13.19 18.22 -29.08
N ALA A 31 -14.48 17.93 -28.84
CA ALA A 31 -14.93 16.97 -27.83
C ALA A 31 -14.46 15.51 -28.08
N SER A 32 -14.38 14.73 -26.99
CA SER A 32 -14.19 13.27 -26.99
C SER A 32 -15.35 12.58 -26.25
N PRO A 33 -15.74 11.33 -26.60
CA PRO A 33 -17.07 10.81 -26.28
C PRO A 33 -17.15 10.01 -24.97
N PHE A 34 -17.53 10.67 -23.87
CA PHE A 34 -18.05 10.02 -22.66
C PHE A 34 -19.21 10.83 -22.06
N ALA A 35 -20.41 10.62 -22.60
CA ALA A 35 -21.66 11.09 -22.01
C ALA A 35 -22.31 9.96 -21.17
N ASP A 36 -23.37 10.33 -20.43
CA ASP A 36 -24.27 9.43 -19.69
C ASP A 36 -23.70 8.63 -18.51
N CYS A 37 -23.28 9.37 -17.48
CA CYS A 37 -23.51 8.98 -16.09
C CYS A 37 -24.29 10.08 -15.36
N ARG A 38 -25.62 10.00 -15.34
CA ARG A 38 -26.47 10.90 -14.54
C ARG A 38 -26.48 10.46 -13.06
N PRO A 39 -26.35 11.39 -12.09
CA PRO A 39 -26.53 11.06 -10.67
C PRO A 39 -28.03 10.98 -10.33
N ASN A 40 -28.57 9.76 -10.23
CA ASN A 40 -29.96 9.56 -9.81
C ASN A 40 -30.13 9.80 -8.30
N GLY A 41 -30.43 11.05 -7.93
CA GLY A 41 -30.98 11.42 -6.63
C GLY A 41 -32.43 11.90 -6.80
N ALA A 42 -33.39 10.98 -6.73
CA ALA A 42 -34.82 11.31 -6.73
C ALA A 42 -35.57 10.35 -5.80
N LEU A 43 -36.43 10.90 -4.94
CA LEU A 43 -37.29 10.13 -4.05
C LEU A 43 -38.52 9.63 -4.83
N GLY A 44 -38.84 8.35 -4.69
CA GLY A 44 -40.08 7.77 -5.20
C GLY A 44 -40.65 6.82 -4.15
N HIS A 45 -41.83 7.15 -3.61
CA HIS A 45 -42.58 6.19 -2.79
C HIS A 45 -43.19 5.12 -3.69
N GLY A 46 -42.88 3.87 -3.41
CA GLY A 46 -43.64 2.70 -3.83
C GLY A 46 -43.68 1.74 -2.66
N SER A 47 -44.87 1.27 -2.30
CA SER A 47 -44.98 -0.01 -1.58
C SER A 47 -44.50 -1.12 -2.50
N ASP A 48 -43.95 -2.19 -1.94
CA ASP A 48 -44.65 -3.47 -1.90
C ASP A 48 -43.92 -4.45 -0.98
N ASP A 49 -44.65 -5.44 -0.50
CA ASP A 49 -44.20 -6.46 0.44
C ASP A 49 -43.87 -7.75 -0.32
N ASP A 50 -42.60 -8.17 -0.30
CA ASP A 50 -42.24 -9.58 -0.48
C ASP A 50 -40.98 -9.94 0.31
N SER A 51 -40.95 -11.17 0.83
CA SER A 51 -39.94 -11.68 1.75
C SER A 51 -39.39 -13.05 1.29
N THR A 52 -39.03 -13.17 0.00
CA THR A 52 -38.51 -14.41 -0.61
C THR A 52 -37.01 -14.35 -0.98
N PRO A 53 -36.29 -15.49 -0.97
CA PRO A 53 -34.83 -15.53 -1.20
C PRO A 53 -34.44 -15.58 -2.68
N LEU A 54 -33.29 -14.98 -3.02
CA LEU A 54 -32.73 -14.90 -4.38
C LEU A 54 -32.40 -16.27 -5.01
N PRO A 55 -32.93 -16.60 -6.22
CA PRO A 55 -32.42 -17.68 -7.06
C PRO A 55 -31.24 -17.23 -7.95
N PRO A 56 -30.33 -18.14 -8.36
CA PRO A 56 -29.10 -17.76 -9.06
C PRO A 56 -29.24 -17.62 -10.58
N TYR A 57 -28.67 -16.55 -11.15
CA TYR A 57 -28.53 -16.38 -12.60
C TYR A 57 -27.41 -17.26 -13.18
N HIS A 58 -27.72 -18.52 -13.52
CA HIS A 58 -26.82 -19.43 -14.23
C HIS A 58 -27.19 -19.57 -15.71
N LYS A 59 -26.67 -18.69 -16.58
CA LYS A 59 -26.73 -18.89 -18.04
C LYS A 59 -25.54 -19.74 -18.50
N PRO A 60 -25.73 -20.91 -19.15
CA PRO A 60 -24.61 -21.78 -19.54
C PRO A 60 -23.58 -21.12 -20.49
N ARG A 61 -23.99 -20.11 -21.27
CA ARG A 61 -23.13 -19.39 -22.22
C ARG A 61 -21.99 -18.60 -21.54
N ASP A 62 -22.12 -18.28 -20.26
CA ASP A 62 -21.18 -17.40 -19.53
C ASP A 62 -19.97 -18.17 -18.99
N TYR A 63 -19.99 -19.50 -19.09
CA TYR A 63 -18.92 -20.39 -18.68
C TYR A 63 -18.13 -20.93 -19.88
N VAL A 64 -16.89 -21.33 -19.62
CA VAL A 64 -16.05 -22.15 -20.49
C VAL A 64 -15.61 -23.39 -19.72
N GLU A 65 -15.35 -24.47 -20.43
CA GLU A 65 -14.83 -25.71 -19.87
C GLU A 65 -13.75 -26.27 -20.80
N ALA A 66 -12.59 -26.63 -20.23
CA ALA A 66 -11.43 -27.07 -20.99
C ALA A 66 -10.65 -28.17 -20.24
N SER A 67 -10.22 -29.20 -20.97
CA SER A 67 -9.19 -30.14 -20.52
C SER A 67 -7.83 -29.48 -20.69
N VAL A 68 -7.11 -29.22 -19.60
CA VAL A 68 -5.91 -28.37 -19.61
C VAL A 68 -4.58 -29.11 -19.54
N CYS A 69 -4.54 -30.31 -18.95
CA CYS A 69 -3.40 -31.24 -18.97
C CYS A 69 -3.82 -32.64 -18.49
N HIS A 70 -2.90 -33.60 -18.52
CA HIS A 70 -3.03 -34.87 -17.78
C HIS A 70 -2.60 -34.72 -16.31
N VAL A 71 -3.03 -35.62 -15.43
CA VAL A 71 -2.72 -35.57 -13.98
C VAL A 71 -1.21 -35.69 -13.71
N LYS A 72 -0.52 -36.48 -14.52
CA LYS A 72 0.94 -36.66 -14.49
C LYS A 72 1.74 -35.44 -14.96
N ASP A 73 1.14 -34.53 -15.74
CA ASP A 73 1.87 -33.43 -16.37
C ASP A 73 2.23 -32.31 -15.38
N LEU A 74 1.68 -32.33 -14.16
CA LEU A 74 1.93 -31.36 -13.10
C LEU A 74 2.27 -32.13 -11.81
N GLU A 75 3.43 -31.85 -11.23
CA GLU A 75 3.88 -32.51 -9.99
C GLU A 75 3.29 -31.82 -8.75
N ASN A 76 3.37 -32.49 -7.60
CA ASN A 76 2.91 -31.91 -6.34
C ASN A 76 3.83 -30.76 -5.91
N GLY A 77 3.25 -29.59 -5.59
CA GLY A 77 3.97 -28.36 -5.31
C GLY A 77 4.22 -27.49 -6.54
N GLN A 78 3.73 -27.87 -7.72
CA GLN A 78 3.85 -27.07 -8.95
C GLN A 78 2.62 -26.20 -9.24
N MET A 79 2.85 -25.15 -10.03
CA MET A 79 1.83 -24.28 -10.60
C MET A 79 2.03 -24.17 -12.12
N ARG A 80 0.94 -24.01 -12.88
CA ARG A 80 0.96 -23.80 -14.33
C ARG A 80 -0.08 -22.77 -14.75
N GLU A 81 0.33 -21.81 -15.56
CA GLU A 81 -0.62 -20.95 -16.28
C GLU A 81 -1.21 -21.76 -17.45
N VAL A 82 -2.55 -21.85 -17.51
CA VAL A 82 -3.29 -22.62 -18.51
C VAL A 82 -4.29 -21.72 -19.24
N ASP A 83 -4.48 -21.95 -20.53
CA ASP A 83 -5.42 -21.22 -21.36
C ASP A 83 -6.74 -22.01 -21.50
N LEU A 84 -7.87 -21.30 -21.43
CA LEU A 84 -9.22 -21.83 -21.62
C LEU A 84 -9.89 -21.22 -22.87
N GLY A 85 -9.14 -20.54 -23.74
CA GLY A 85 -9.60 -19.91 -24.99
C GLY A 85 -10.33 -18.58 -24.79
N SER A 86 -11.03 -18.40 -23.68
CA SER A 86 -11.65 -17.12 -23.28
C SER A 86 -10.83 -16.31 -22.26
N GLY A 87 -9.65 -16.82 -21.87
CA GLY A 87 -8.76 -16.26 -20.86
C GLY A 87 -8.02 -17.37 -20.10
N ARG A 88 -7.15 -16.98 -19.15
CA ARG A 88 -6.21 -17.89 -18.48
C ARG A 88 -6.49 -18.05 -16.99
N ALA A 89 -6.15 -19.23 -16.48
CA ALA A 89 -6.16 -19.57 -15.07
C ALA A 89 -4.75 -20.02 -14.61
N LEU A 90 -4.52 -19.96 -13.30
CA LEU A 90 -3.42 -20.65 -12.64
C LEU A 90 -3.97 -22.00 -12.13
N LEU A 91 -3.53 -23.10 -12.73
CA LEU A 91 -3.70 -24.44 -12.21
C LEU A 91 -2.61 -24.69 -11.16
N ILE A 92 -2.99 -25.26 -10.02
CA ILE A 92 -2.11 -25.55 -8.89
C ILE A 92 -2.34 -27.01 -8.49
N LYS A 93 -1.27 -27.71 -8.10
CA LYS A 93 -1.36 -29.03 -7.48
C LYS A 93 -0.62 -29.04 -6.15
N GLU A 94 -1.34 -29.21 -5.05
CA GLU A 94 -0.77 -29.26 -3.70
C GLU A 94 -1.46 -30.35 -2.88
N HIS A 95 -0.71 -31.05 -2.03
CA HIS A 95 -1.16 -32.23 -1.27
C HIS A 95 -1.85 -33.33 -2.12
N GLY A 96 -1.53 -33.39 -3.43
CA GLY A 96 -2.13 -34.29 -4.42
C GLY A 96 -3.41 -33.77 -5.09
N GLU A 97 -4.06 -32.76 -4.51
CA GLU A 97 -5.28 -32.15 -5.02
C GLU A 97 -4.99 -31.06 -6.08
N PHE A 98 -5.96 -30.81 -6.97
CA PHE A 98 -5.88 -29.72 -7.95
C PHE A 98 -6.84 -28.59 -7.62
N SER A 99 -6.33 -27.35 -7.65
CA SER A 99 -7.12 -26.12 -7.55
C SER A 99 -6.83 -25.20 -8.73
N ALA A 100 -7.76 -24.30 -9.05
CA ALA A 100 -7.60 -23.33 -10.12
C ALA A 100 -8.11 -21.94 -9.72
N MET A 101 -7.33 -20.91 -10.04
CA MET A 101 -7.60 -19.54 -9.63
C MET A 101 -7.15 -18.53 -10.69
N GLY A 102 -7.40 -17.23 -10.47
CA GLY A 102 -6.86 -16.16 -11.31
C GLY A 102 -5.33 -16.19 -11.38
N HIS A 103 -4.77 -15.97 -12.58
CA HIS A 103 -3.34 -16.11 -12.89
C HIS A 103 -2.50 -14.84 -12.67
N LYS A 104 -3.15 -13.68 -12.46
CA LYS A 104 -2.49 -12.38 -12.27
C LYS A 104 -2.83 -11.81 -10.90
N CYS A 105 -1.82 -11.32 -10.18
CA CYS A 105 -2.01 -10.59 -8.94
C CYS A 105 -2.83 -9.32 -9.18
N PRO A 106 -3.96 -9.10 -8.46
CA PRO A 106 -4.88 -7.99 -8.71
C PRO A 106 -4.32 -6.60 -8.31
N HIS A 107 -3.10 -6.55 -7.74
CA HIS A 107 -2.35 -5.32 -7.52
C HIS A 107 -1.90 -4.71 -8.87
N TYR A 108 -0.71 -5.06 -9.38
CA TYR A 108 -0.17 -4.56 -10.66
C TYR A 108 -0.07 -5.64 -11.76
N GLY A 109 -0.85 -6.72 -11.69
CA GLY A 109 -0.93 -7.73 -12.77
C GLY A 109 0.22 -8.75 -12.83
N ALA A 110 0.99 -8.92 -11.75
CA ALA A 110 2.12 -9.85 -11.70
C ALA A 110 1.69 -11.31 -12.00
N PRO A 111 2.39 -12.05 -12.88
CA PRO A 111 2.04 -13.44 -13.19
C PRO A 111 2.34 -14.35 -11.99
N LEU A 112 1.31 -14.93 -11.39
CA LEU A 112 1.39 -15.70 -10.14
C LEU A 112 2.10 -17.05 -10.32
N VAL A 113 2.14 -17.59 -11.54
CA VAL A 113 2.99 -18.75 -11.90
C VAL A 113 4.48 -18.52 -11.67
N LYS A 114 4.94 -17.25 -11.63
CA LYS A 114 6.32 -16.88 -11.25
C LYS A 114 6.49 -16.60 -9.75
N GLY A 115 5.44 -16.77 -8.95
CA GLY A 115 5.41 -16.57 -7.51
C GLY A 115 5.98 -17.74 -6.71
N VAL A 116 5.49 -17.89 -5.48
CA VAL A 116 5.88 -18.97 -4.57
C VAL A 116 4.61 -19.62 -4.01
N LEU A 117 4.38 -20.89 -4.32
CA LEU A 117 3.38 -21.72 -3.66
C LEU A 117 3.93 -22.19 -2.31
N SER A 118 3.13 -22.09 -1.26
CA SER A 118 3.52 -22.44 0.12
C SER A 118 2.27 -22.65 0.96
N LYS A 119 2.11 -23.83 1.55
CA LYS A 119 1.10 -24.12 2.60
C LYS A 119 -0.34 -23.71 2.25
N GLY A 120 -0.78 -23.93 1.01
CA GLY A 120 -2.14 -23.57 0.60
C GLY A 120 -2.34 -22.11 0.17
N HIS A 121 -1.27 -21.33 0.00
CA HIS A 121 -1.33 -19.98 -0.58
C HIS A 121 -0.22 -19.72 -1.60
N VAL A 122 -0.44 -18.73 -2.48
CA VAL A 122 0.56 -18.27 -3.46
C VAL A 122 0.98 -16.84 -3.15
N ARG A 123 2.28 -16.62 -2.89
CA ARG A 123 2.88 -15.29 -2.75
C ARG A 123 3.27 -14.71 -4.11
N CYS A 124 2.78 -13.49 -4.36
CA CYS A 124 3.06 -12.68 -5.55
C CYS A 124 4.54 -12.28 -5.64
N PRO A 125 5.24 -12.57 -6.76
CA PRO A 125 6.69 -12.37 -6.86
C PRO A 125 7.11 -10.89 -6.83
N TRP A 126 6.24 -9.98 -7.28
CA TRP A 126 6.62 -8.57 -7.40
C TRP A 126 6.47 -7.79 -6.10
N HIS A 127 5.40 -8.05 -5.33
CA HIS A 127 4.97 -7.17 -4.24
C HIS A 127 4.55 -7.91 -2.96
N GLY A 128 4.70 -9.24 -2.89
CA GLY A 128 4.53 -9.99 -1.65
C GLY A 128 3.11 -10.33 -1.22
N ALA A 129 2.07 -9.89 -1.94
CA ALA A 129 0.68 -10.24 -1.63
C ALA A 129 0.42 -11.75 -1.71
N CYS A 130 -0.32 -12.32 -0.75
CA CYS A 130 -0.68 -13.74 -0.72
C CYS A 130 -2.17 -13.98 -0.97
N PHE A 131 -2.45 -15.08 -1.68
CA PHE A 131 -3.81 -15.51 -1.99
C PHE A 131 -3.98 -17.00 -1.69
N ASN A 132 -5.02 -17.34 -0.96
CA ASN A 132 -5.39 -18.71 -0.62
C ASN A 132 -5.75 -19.51 -1.90
N ILE A 133 -5.24 -20.73 -2.08
CA ILE A 133 -5.48 -21.49 -3.32
C ILE A 133 -6.90 -22.09 -3.42
N ALA A 134 -7.54 -22.38 -2.29
CA ALA A 134 -8.86 -23.00 -2.24
C ALA A 134 -9.99 -21.96 -2.39
N THR A 135 -9.86 -20.79 -1.75
CA THR A 135 -10.88 -19.73 -1.80
C THR A 135 -10.55 -18.60 -2.78
N GLY A 136 -9.28 -18.40 -3.12
CA GLY A 136 -8.79 -17.21 -3.84
C GLY A 136 -8.71 -15.95 -2.98
N ASP A 137 -9.07 -16.01 -1.70
CA ASP A 137 -9.08 -14.83 -0.81
C ASP A 137 -7.68 -14.25 -0.60
N ILE A 138 -7.61 -12.92 -0.51
CA ILE A 138 -6.37 -12.22 -0.15
C ILE A 138 -6.05 -12.34 1.34
N GLU A 139 -4.96 -13.05 1.64
CA GLU A 139 -4.47 -13.28 3.00
C GLU A 139 -3.43 -12.24 3.41
N ASP A 140 -2.51 -11.86 2.51
CA ASP A 140 -1.48 -10.84 2.77
C ASP A 140 -1.49 -9.75 1.67
N PHE A 141 -1.22 -8.51 2.08
CA PHE A 141 -1.28 -7.31 1.25
C PHE A 141 -0.01 -7.15 0.39
N PRO A 142 0.05 -6.29 -0.66
CA PRO A 142 -0.84 -5.20 -1.06
C PRO A 142 -1.74 -5.49 -2.28
N GLY A 143 -2.27 -6.71 -2.41
CA GLY A 143 -3.49 -6.87 -3.20
C GLY A 143 -4.63 -6.05 -2.56
N LEU A 144 -5.65 -5.72 -3.35
CA LEU A 144 -6.89 -5.10 -2.87
C LEU A 144 -8.02 -6.10 -3.02
N ASP A 145 -8.29 -6.53 -4.26
CA ASP A 145 -9.22 -7.62 -4.55
C ASP A 145 -8.67 -8.98 -4.11
N SER A 146 -9.60 -9.93 -3.90
CA SER A 146 -9.30 -11.36 -3.93
C SER A 146 -9.27 -11.86 -5.39
N LEU A 147 -8.87 -13.11 -5.59
CA LEU A 147 -8.88 -13.78 -6.89
C LEU A 147 -10.18 -14.59 -7.09
N PRO A 148 -10.66 -14.73 -8.34
CA PRO A 148 -11.66 -15.74 -8.66
C PRO A 148 -11.04 -17.13 -8.56
N THR A 149 -11.82 -18.11 -8.10
CA THR A 149 -11.53 -19.55 -8.21
C THR A 149 -12.41 -20.19 -9.26
N PHE A 150 -11.95 -21.33 -9.79
CA PHE A 150 -12.59 -22.06 -10.88
C PHE A 150 -12.77 -23.53 -10.48
N GLN A 151 -13.85 -24.15 -10.94
CA GLN A 151 -14.14 -25.54 -10.62
C GLN A 151 -13.16 -26.45 -11.37
N VAL A 152 -12.40 -27.26 -10.62
CA VAL A 152 -11.52 -28.30 -11.19
C VAL A 152 -12.14 -29.67 -10.96
N ARG A 153 -11.99 -30.58 -11.93
CA ARG A 153 -12.29 -32.00 -11.77
C ARG A 153 -11.32 -32.85 -12.59
N VAL A 154 -11.18 -34.12 -12.22
CA VAL A 154 -10.32 -35.08 -12.92
C VAL A 154 -11.18 -36.17 -13.53
N GLU A 155 -11.08 -36.35 -14.84
CA GLU A 155 -11.78 -37.39 -15.60
C GLU A 155 -10.79 -38.19 -16.44
N LYS A 156 -10.65 -39.50 -16.18
CA LYS A 156 -9.84 -40.42 -17.01
C LYS A 156 -8.42 -39.88 -17.30
N ASP A 157 -7.68 -39.58 -16.24
CA ASP A 157 -6.34 -38.94 -16.24
C ASP A 157 -6.28 -37.49 -16.77
N LYS A 158 -7.38 -36.87 -17.22
CA LYS A 158 -7.42 -35.47 -17.66
C LYS A 158 -7.90 -34.52 -16.56
N VAL A 159 -7.18 -33.42 -16.38
CA VAL A 159 -7.57 -32.30 -15.53
C VAL A 159 -8.45 -31.34 -16.35
N ILE A 160 -9.68 -31.12 -15.88
CA ILE A 160 -10.68 -30.27 -16.54
C ILE A 160 -10.98 -29.08 -15.62
N ILE A 161 -10.93 -27.86 -16.17
CA ILE A 161 -11.33 -26.63 -15.47
C ILE A 161 -12.62 -26.10 -16.12
N ARG A 162 -13.60 -25.76 -15.28
CA ARG A 162 -14.81 -25.01 -15.64
C ARG A 162 -14.79 -23.64 -14.97
N ALA A 163 -14.81 -22.58 -15.77
CA ALA A 163 -14.58 -21.20 -15.35
C ALA A 163 -15.60 -20.22 -15.92
N ASN A 164 -15.91 -19.14 -15.21
CA ASN A 164 -16.70 -18.04 -15.73
C ASN A 164 -15.83 -17.12 -16.62
N LYS A 165 -16.32 -16.74 -17.79
CA LYS A 165 -15.58 -15.97 -18.80
C LYS A 165 -15.21 -14.56 -18.34
N GLN A 166 -16.12 -13.87 -17.63
CA GLN A 166 -15.84 -12.54 -17.10
C GLN A 166 -14.79 -12.58 -15.98
N ALA A 167 -14.81 -13.60 -15.13
CA ALA A 167 -13.81 -13.81 -14.09
C ALA A 167 -12.41 -14.13 -14.66
N LEU A 168 -12.33 -14.88 -15.76
CA LEU A 168 -11.09 -15.08 -16.53
C LEU A 168 -10.54 -13.80 -17.17
N GLN A 169 -11.37 -12.76 -17.35
CA GLN A 169 -10.96 -11.47 -17.90
C GLN A 169 -10.62 -10.45 -16.80
N SER A 170 -11.44 -10.36 -15.75
CA SER A 170 -11.22 -9.42 -14.64
C SER A 170 -9.99 -9.76 -13.80
N GLN A 171 -9.71 -11.06 -13.62
CA GLN A 171 -8.67 -11.57 -12.71
C GLN A 171 -8.82 -11.02 -11.27
N LYS A 172 -10.05 -10.63 -10.90
CA LYS A 172 -10.40 -9.89 -9.67
C LYS A 172 -11.77 -10.34 -9.16
N ARG A 173 -11.87 -10.49 -7.84
CA ARG A 173 -13.10 -10.76 -7.09
C ARG A 173 -13.09 -9.91 -5.81
N SER A 174 -13.97 -8.93 -5.72
CA SER A 174 -14.25 -8.25 -4.44
C SER A 174 -14.96 -9.24 -3.49
N LYS A 175 -14.69 -9.15 -2.18
CA LYS A 175 -15.45 -9.92 -1.19
C LYS A 175 -16.87 -9.35 -1.02
N PRO A 176 -17.87 -10.19 -0.67
CA PRO A 176 -19.16 -9.69 -0.21
C PRO A 176 -18.98 -8.73 0.97
N MET A 177 -19.83 -7.71 1.03
CA MET A 177 -19.82 -6.69 2.08
C MET A 177 -21.23 -6.49 2.62
N ALA A 178 -21.36 -6.41 3.93
CA ALA A 178 -22.60 -6.06 4.61
C ALA A 178 -23.07 -4.66 4.21
N ARG A 179 -24.39 -4.50 4.04
CA ARG A 179 -25.02 -3.18 3.83
C ARG A 179 -25.15 -2.45 5.16
N CYS A 180 -25.20 -1.12 5.11
CA CYS A 180 -25.54 -0.32 6.29
C CYS A 180 -27.02 -0.52 6.61
N SER A 181 -27.34 -0.97 7.83
CA SER A 181 -28.73 -1.14 8.31
C SER A 181 -29.23 0.00 9.18
N ALA A 182 -28.34 0.91 9.59
CA ALA A 182 -28.71 2.08 10.38
C ALA A 182 -29.59 3.04 9.58
N VAL A 183 -30.73 3.45 10.15
CA VAL A 183 -31.62 4.46 9.57
C VAL A 183 -30.86 5.77 9.41
N ILE A 184 -30.89 6.35 8.20
CA ILE A 184 -30.10 7.55 7.85
C ILE A 184 -30.82 8.82 8.36
N ASN A 185 -30.94 8.95 9.67
CA ASN A 185 -31.22 10.24 10.31
C ASN A 185 -29.93 11.07 10.30
N SER A 186 -29.73 11.81 9.20
CA SER A 186 -28.57 12.70 8.99
C SER A 186 -28.40 13.75 10.08
N SER A 187 -29.46 14.06 10.82
CA SER A 187 -29.49 14.95 11.99
C SER A 187 -28.81 14.40 13.26
N THR A 188 -28.38 13.14 13.27
CA THR A 188 -27.62 12.57 14.40
C THR A 188 -26.12 12.68 14.17
N GLY A 189 -25.40 13.35 15.07
CA GLY A 189 -23.92 13.46 15.03
C GLY A 189 -23.18 12.17 15.43
N PHE A 190 -23.91 11.11 15.78
CA PHE A 190 -23.37 9.86 16.32
C PHE A 190 -22.95 8.86 15.24
N SER A 191 -21.79 8.24 15.42
CA SER A 191 -21.24 7.18 14.55
C SER A 191 -20.82 5.96 15.38
N HIS A 192 -21.11 4.74 14.94
CA HIS A 192 -20.65 3.56 15.69
C HIS A 192 -19.14 3.36 15.52
N VAL A 193 -18.62 3.64 14.31
CA VAL A 193 -17.17 3.74 14.06
C VAL A 193 -16.85 5.06 13.35
N LEU A 194 -15.93 5.83 13.92
CA LEU A 194 -15.31 6.99 13.28
C LEU A 194 -13.88 6.63 12.85
N ILE A 195 -13.50 6.99 11.63
CA ILE A 195 -12.17 6.76 11.06
C ILE A 195 -11.57 8.11 10.65
N ILE A 196 -10.41 8.48 11.21
CA ILE A 196 -9.71 9.72 10.88
C ILE A 196 -8.50 9.41 9.99
N GLY A 197 -8.66 9.62 8.68
CA GLY A 197 -7.66 9.43 7.63
C GLY A 197 -8.09 8.38 6.58
N SER A 198 -8.23 8.81 5.33
CA SER A 198 -8.60 7.96 4.17
C SER A 198 -7.42 7.16 3.59
N GLY A 199 -6.34 7.01 4.34
CA GLY A 199 -5.18 6.19 3.96
C GLY A 199 -5.49 4.69 3.93
N PRO A 200 -4.52 3.85 3.51
CA PRO A 200 -4.68 2.40 3.37
C PRO A 200 -5.18 1.71 4.65
N ALA A 201 -4.72 2.17 5.82
CA ALA A 201 -5.21 1.66 7.09
C ALA A 201 -6.71 1.97 7.28
N GLY A 202 -7.13 3.21 7.03
CA GLY A 202 -8.53 3.63 7.18
C GLY A 202 -9.46 2.94 6.19
N LEU A 203 -9.03 2.81 4.93
CA LEU A 203 -9.71 2.04 3.90
C LEU A 203 -9.94 0.58 4.32
N VAL A 204 -8.86 -0.14 4.66
CA VAL A 204 -8.96 -1.56 5.04
C VAL A 204 -9.70 -1.75 6.36
N CYS A 205 -9.66 -0.78 7.28
CA CYS A 205 -10.50 -0.83 8.48
C CYS A 205 -12.00 -0.79 8.11
N ALA A 206 -12.42 0.19 7.31
CA ALA A 206 -13.80 0.30 6.84
C ALA A 206 -14.26 -0.91 6.02
N GLU A 207 -13.40 -1.39 5.11
CA GLU A 207 -13.66 -2.55 4.26
C GLU A 207 -13.77 -3.84 5.09
N THR A 208 -12.80 -4.10 5.98
CA THR A 208 -12.80 -5.30 6.85
C THR A 208 -14.03 -5.33 7.73
N LEU A 209 -14.45 -4.19 8.31
CA LEU A 209 -15.70 -4.12 9.08
C LEU A 209 -16.90 -4.61 8.24
N ARG A 210 -17.04 -4.15 6.99
CA ARG A 210 -18.15 -4.58 6.12
C ARG A 210 -18.01 -6.02 5.63
N GLN A 211 -16.81 -6.50 5.33
CA GLN A 211 -16.57 -7.90 4.96
C GLN A 211 -16.86 -8.87 6.11
N GLU A 212 -16.65 -8.42 7.36
CA GLU A 212 -16.83 -9.21 8.58
C GLU A 212 -18.21 -9.00 9.26
N GLY A 213 -19.18 -8.48 8.50
CA GLY A 213 -20.59 -8.45 8.89
C GLY A 213 -21.07 -7.21 9.66
N PHE A 214 -20.25 -6.17 9.85
CA PHE A 214 -20.68 -4.96 10.55
C PHE A 214 -21.69 -4.15 9.73
N THR A 215 -22.87 -3.85 10.30
CA THR A 215 -23.98 -3.15 9.61
C THR A 215 -24.23 -1.71 10.08
N ASP A 216 -23.64 -1.26 11.19
CA ASP A 216 -23.91 0.09 11.73
C ASP A 216 -23.21 1.21 10.93
N ARG A 217 -23.44 2.47 11.31
CA ARG A 217 -22.82 3.65 10.67
C ARG A 217 -21.30 3.70 10.91
N ILE A 218 -20.54 3.61 9.82
CA ILE A 218 -19.12 3.98 9.74
C ILE A 218 -19.03 5.37 9.09
N VAL A 219 -18.22 6.27 9.64
CA VAL A 219 -17.85 7.54 9.00
C VAL A 219 -16.33 7.62 8.86
N MET A 220 -15.86 8.14 7.72
CA MET A 220 -14.45 8.36 7.42
C MET A 220 -14.19 9.83 7.11
N CYS A 221 -13.47 10.51 7.99
CA CYS A 221 -13.07 11.91 7.82
C CYS A 221 -11.62 11.98 7.33
N THR A 222 -11.31 12.91 6.43
CA THR A 222 -9.95 13.05 5.87
C THR A 222 -9.64 14.49 5.43
N MET A 223 -8.35 14.79 5.29
CA MET A 223 -7.84 16.02 4.68
C MET A 223 -7.54 15.85 3.17
N ASP A 224 -7.49 14.62 2.67
CA ASP A 224 -7.29 14.35 1.24
C ASP A 224 -8.52 14.81 0.43
N ARG A 225 -8.29 15.53 -0.68
CA ARG A 225 -9.37 15.95 -1.61
C ARG A 225 -9.86 14.82 -2.53
N HIS A 226 -9.52 13.57 -2.20
CA HIS A 226 -9.73 12.38 -3.02
C HIS A 226 -10.25 11.20 -2.16
N PRO A 227 -10.99 10.24 -2.74
CA PRO A 227 -11.31 8.98 -2.09
C PRO A 227 -10.03 8.17 -1.84
N PRO A 228 -10.02 7.17 -0.95
CA PRO A 228 -8.84 6.33 -0.67
C PRO A 228 -8.09 5.87 -1.94
N TYR A 229 -6.82 6.26 -2.06
CA TYR A 229 -6.01 6.06 -3.26
C TYR A 229 -4.63 5.48 -2.95
N ASP A 230 -4.05 4.81 -3.95
CA ASP A 230 -2.74 4.15 -3.89
C ASP A 230 -1.60 5.18 -3.79
N ARG A 231 -1.13 5.47 -2.56
CA ARG A 231 -0.08 6.46 -2.34
C ARG A 231 1.28 6.09 -2.99
N PRO A 232 1.71 4.81 -3.06
CA PRO A 232 2.81 4.38 -3.92
C PRO A 232 2.68 4.70 -5.42
N LYS A 233 1.49 5.03 -5.94
CA LYS A 233 1.31 5.60 -7.28
C LYS A 233 1.48 7.12 -7.38
N LEU A 234 1.68 7.86 -6.29
CA LEU A 234 1.90 9.32 -6.35
C LEU A 234 3.21 9.73 -7.02
N SER A 235 4.22 8.87 -7.07
CA SER A 235 5.40 9.08 -7.92
C SER A 235 5.16 8.65 -9.39
N LYS A 236 3.90 8.36 -9.79
CA LYS A 236 3.56 7.55 -10.99
C LYS A 236 2.32 8.03 -11.82
N VAL A 237 1.12 8.27 -11.27
CA VAL A 237 -0.12 8.68 -12.03
C VAL A 237 -1.20 9.44 -11.18
N TRP A 238 -2.28 10.02 -11.79
CA TRP A 238 -3.13 11.11 -11.21
C TRP A 238 -4.69 11.03 -11.34
N GLN A 239 -5.42 11.84 -10.52
CA GLN A 239 -6.52 12.81 -10.86
C GLN A 239 -7.91 12.77 -10.08
N PHE A 240 -8.53 13.96 -9.89
CA PHE A 240 -9.96 14.33 -9.54
C PHE A 240 -10.48 14.52 -8.07
N PHE A 241 -11.65 15.19 -7.89
CA PHE A 241 -12.08 16.09 -6.77
C PHE A 241 -13.25 15.63 -5.84
N TYR A 242 -13.28 16.10 -4.57
CA TYR A 242 -14.45 16.07 -3.62
C TYR A 242 -14.56 17.28 -2.63
N THR A 243 -15.59 17.30 -1.76
CA THR A 243 -16.10 18.43 -0.92
C THR A 243 -15.85 18.27 0.61
N PHE A 244 -15.99 19.36 1.41
CA PHE A 244 -15.69 19.44 2.85
C PHE A 244 -16.92 19.70 3.76
N TYR A 245 -16.81 19.38 5.06
CA TYR A 245 -17.75 19.70 6.16
C TYR A 245 -16.99 19.98 7.47
N SER A 246 -17.64 20.59 8.47
CA SER A 246 -17.09 20.85 9.81
C SER A 246 -18.16 20.77 10.91
N GLU A 247 -18.25 19.64 11.61
CA GLU A 247 -19.21 19.41 12.71
C GLU A 247 -18.54 18.59 13.84
N MET A 248 -19.09 18.65 15.06
CA MET A 248 -18.71 17.74 16.14
C MET A 248 -19.34 16.36 15.92
N MET A 249 -18.56 15.29 16.09
CA MET A 249 -19.01 13.92 15.87
C MET A 249 -18.77 13.04 17.10
N GLU A 250 -19.85 12.43 17.60
CA GLU A 250 -19.78 11.44 18.68
C GLU A 250 -19.46 10.05 18.11
N TYR A 251 -18.74 9.22 18.87
CA TYR A 251 -18.38 7.88 18.42
C TYR A 251 -18.42 6.82 19.52
N ARG A 252 -18.78 5.57 19.16
CA ARG A 252 -18.62 4.40 20.04
C ARG A 252 -17.21 3.79 19.94
N LYS A 253 -16.60 3.80 18.76
CA LYS A 253 -15.22 3.36 18.49
C LYS A 253 -14.55 4.32 17.49
N LEU A 254 -13.26 4.59 17.67
CA LEU A 254 -12.45 5.50 16.85
C LEU A 254 -11.22 4.78 16.30
N PHE A 255 -10.88 5.00 15.03
CA PHE A 255 -9.64 4.57 14.41
C PHE A 255 -8.85 5.76 13.85
N ILE A 256 -7.64 5.98 14.38
CA ILE A 256 -6.75 7.05 13.96
C ILE A 256 -5.76 6.52 12.91
N ALA A 257 -5.94 6.94 11.66
CA ALA A 257 -5.23 6.47 10.47
C ALA A 257 -4.55 7.63 9.70
N THR A 258 -4.25 8.75 10.37
CA THR A 258 -3.68 9.97 9.77
C THR A 258 -2.28 9.80 9.17
N GLY A 259 -1.60 8.70 9.49
CA GLY A 259 -0.30 8.33 8.94
C GLY A 259 0.80 9.35 9.28
N SER A 260 1.60 9.71 8.27
CA SER A 260 2.74 10.62 8.40
C SER A 260 2.61 11.88 7.54
N LYS A 261 3.40 12.90 7.88
CA LYS A 261 3.60 14.14 7.10
C LYS A 261 5.10 14.41 6.89
N PRO A 262 5.52 15.19 5.88
CA PRO A 262 6.93 15.50 5.67
C PRO A 262 7.59 16.08 6.94
N LYS A 263 8.85 15.70 7.19
CA LYS A 263 9.58 16.14 8.38
C LYS A 263 9.85 17.65 8.29
N PRO A 264 9.41 18.47 9.26
CA PRO A 264 9.73 19.89 9.29
C PRO A 264 11.25 20.09 9.32
N MET A 265 11.76 20.94 8.43
CA MET A 265 13.16 21.37 8.42
C MET A 265 13.25 22.88 8.58
N ASN A 266 14.38 23.36 9.11
CA ASN A 266 14.65 24.79 9.20
C ASN A 266 15.66 25.21 8.12
N TYR A 267 15.16 25.98 7.15
CA TYR A 267 15.90 26.57 6.04
C TYR A 267 15.22 27.90 5.68
N LYS A 268 15.93 28.81 5.00
CA LYS A 268 15.35 30.07 4.48
C LYS A 268 14.60 29.80 3.17
N GLY A 269 13.50 30.51 2.92
CA GLY A 269 12.73 30.37 1.68
C GLY A 269 11.81 29.14 1.65
N LYS A 270 11.10 28.87 2.75
CA LYS A 270 10.08 27.80 2.83
C LYS A 270 8.86 28.10 1.96
N ASP A 271 8.58 29.39 1.79
CA ASP A 271 7.38 29.95 1.17
C ASP A 271 7.58 30.22 -0.34
N VAL A 272 8.73 29.82 -0.90
CA VAL A 272 9.05 30.00 -2.32
C VAL A 272 8.36 28.91 -3.13
N ARG A 273 7.50 29.31 -4.08
CA ARG A 273 6.54 28.47 -4.83
C ARG A 273 7.13 27.33 -5.67
N ASN A 274 8.45 27.15 -5.70
CA ASN A 274 9.16 26.09 -6.42
C ASN A 274 9.87 25.07 -5.49
N VAL A 275 9.65 25.16 -4.18
CA VAL A 275 10.12 24.19 -3.18
C VAL A 275 8.96 23.29 -2.77
N PHE A 276 9.11 21.99 -2.99
CA PHE A 276 8.06 21.00 -2.80
C PHE A 276 8.44 19.92 -1.78
N HIS A 277 7.41 19.35 -1.15
CA HIS A 277 7.44 17.97 -0.67
C HIS A 277 6.58 17.12 -1.61
N LEU A 278 6.74 15.79 -1.60
CA LEU A 278 5.81 14.89 -2.30
C LEU A 278 4.92 14.17 -1.29
N ARG A 279 3.64 14.53 -1.23
CA ARG A 279 2.62 13.89 -0.40
C ARG A 279 1.23 13.75 -1.04
N THR A 280 0.86 14.56 -2.03
CA THR A 280 -0.45 14.51 -2.74
C THR A 280 -0.29 14.41 -4.28
N PRO A 281 -1.39 14.19 -5.04
CA PRO A 281 -1.37 14.30 -6.50
C PRO A 281 -0.95 15.69 -7.01
N GLU A 282 -1.36 16.76 -6.35
CA GLU A 282 -1.07 18.16 -6.73
C GLU A 282 0.42 18.47 -6.62
N ASP A 283 1.08 17.95 -5.58
CA ASP A 283 2.52 18.10 -5.36
C ASP A 283 3.31 17.63 -6.58
N ALA A 284 3.16 16.35 -6.97
CA ALA A 284 3.98 15.79 -8.04
C ALA A 284 3.48 16.06 -9.46
N ASN A 285 2.21 16.46 -9.65
CA ASN A 285 1.81 17.20 -10.87
C ASN A 285 2.61 18.51 -11.00
N SER A 286 2.74 19.26 -9.91
CA SER A 286 3.47 20.54 -9.91
C SER A 286 4.97 20.35 -10.08
N ILE A 287 5.58 19.36 -9.40
CA ILE A 287 6.98 18.97 -9.59
C ILE A 287 7.23 18.56 -11.05
N ALA A 288 6.42 17.65 -11.62
CA ALA A 288 6.62 17.16 -12.98
C ALA A 288 6.49 18.28 -14.04
N ARG A 289 5.49 19.17 -13.88
CA ARG A 289 5.27 20.33 -14.76
C ARG A 289 6.42 21.34 -14.68
N LEU A 290 6.90 21.65 -13.48
CA LEU A 290 7.91 22.71 -13.27
C LEU A 290 9.35 22.22 -13.51
N ALA A 291 9.63 20.93 -13.32
CA ALA A 291 10.96 20.37 -13.56
C ALA A 291 11.24 20.11 -15.06
N ASN A 292 10.21 20.09 -15.91
CA ASN A 292 10.33 19.77 -17.33
C ASN A 292 11.27 20.74 -18.07
N ASN A 293 12.38 20.24 -18.61
CA ASN A 293 13.50 20.99 -19.19
C ASN A 293 14.08 22.07 -18.24
N LYS A 294 14.13 21.78 -16.94
CA LYS A 294 14.68 22.65 -15.88
C LYS A 294 15.66 21.93 -14.96
N ASN A 295 16.40 22.69 -14.14
CA ASN A 295 17.32 22.12 -13.15
C ASN A 295 16.55 21.70 -11.89
N ALA A 296 16.57 20.41 -11.54
CA ALA A 296 15.92 19.89 -10.34
C ALA A 296 16.96 19.56 -9.26
N VAL A 297 16.72 20.02 -8.03
CA VAL A 297 17.48 19.62 -6.83
C VAL A 297 16.60 18.78 -5.91
N ILE A 298 17.14 17.65 -5.45
CA ILE A 298 16.48 16.71 -4.56
C ILE A 298 17.21 16.67 -3.22
N VAL A 299 16.53 17.00 -2.12
CA VAL A 299 17.10 16.99 -0.76
C VAL A 299 16.64 15.73 -0.01
N GLY A 300 17.54 14.76 0.11
CA GLY A 300 17.34 13.52 0.86
C GLY A 300 17.54 12.27 0.01
N THR A 301 18.56 11.46 0.36
CA THR A 301 18.94 10.24 -0.35
C THR A 301 18.18 8.98 0.13
N SER A 302 16.86 9.14 0.32
CA SER A 302 15.91 8.10 0.77
C SER A 302 14.84 7.82 -0.30
N PHE A 303 14.05 6.75 -0.16
CA PHE A 303 13.10 6.25 -1.17
C PHE A 303 12.32 7.36 -1.91
N VAL A 304 11.65 8.28 -1.21
CA VAL A 304 10.89 9.36 -1.86
C VAL A 304 11.79 10.27 -2.72
N GLY A 305 12.96 10.65 -2.22
CA GLY A 305 13.90 11.48 -2.99
C GLY A 305 14.47 10.74 -4.20
N MET A 306 14.89 9.48 -4.01
CA MET A 306 15.49 8.69 -5.09
C MET A 306 14.46 8.28 -6.17
N GLU A 307 13.20 8.02 -5.81
CA GLU A 307 12.12 7.81 -6.79
C GLU A 307 11.79 9.09 -7.56
N VAL A 308 11.76 10.26 -6.92
CA VAL A 308 11.55 11.54 -7.62
C VAL A 308 12.73 11.84 -8.56
N ALA A 309 13.97 11.61 -8.12
CA ALA A 309 15.15 11.77 -8.97
C ALA A 309 15.07 10.89 -10.22
N ALA A 310 14.70 9.61 -10.07
CA ALA A 310 14.45 8.70 -11.19
C ALA A 310 13.32 9.21 -12.09
N ALA A 311 12.17 9.56 -11.53
CA ALA A 311 10.98 9.99 -12.29
C ALA A 311 11.15 11.33 -13.02
N LEU A 312 12.20 12.10 -12.70
CA LEU A 312 12.59 13.34 -13.37
C LEU A 312 13.80 13.20 -14.31
N THR A 313 14.51 12.07 -14.31
CA THR A 313 15.76 11.92 -15.08
C THR A 313 15.55 12.14 -16.58
N ASP A 314 14.47 11.58 -17.15
CA ASP A 314 14.14 11.71 -18.58
C ASP A 314 13.28 12.95 -18.91
N LYS A 315 13.19 13.92 -17.97
CA LYS A 315 12.29 15.09 -18.07
C LYS A 315 12.94 16.41 -17.70
N ALA A 316 13.85 16.40 -16.73
CA ALA A 316 14.59 17.57 -16.29
C ALA A 316 15.80 17.84 -17.20
N HIS A 317 16.28 19.08 -17.24
CA HIS A 317 17.56 19.40 -17.88
C HIS A 317 18.74 18.88 -17.06
N SER A 318 18.61 18.88 -15.73
CA SER A 318 19.54 18.21 -14.82
C SER A 318 18.84 17.78 -13.54
N VAL A 319 19.36 16.74 -12.88
CA VAL A 319 18.92 16.28 -11.55
C VAL A 319 20.14 16.21 -10.62
N SER A 320 20.13 17.02 -9.56
CA SER A 320 21.17 17.04 -8.52
C SER A 320 20.60 16.54 -7.19
N ILE A 321 21.24 15.53 -6.58
CA ILE A 321 20.78 14.94 -5.32
C ILE A 321 21.71 15.36 -4.17
N ILE A 322 21.12 15.81 -3.06
CA ILE A 322 21.80 16.25 -1.84
C ILE A 322 21.50 15.24 -0.73
N GLY A 323 22.52 14.55 -0.23
CA GLY A 323 22.47 13.65 0.92
C GLY A 323 23.28 14.16 2.11
N ILE A 324 22.97 13.66 3.30
CA ILE A 324 23.86 13.72 4.47
C ILE A 324 24.69 12.44 4.65
N GLU A 325 24.28 11.36 3.98
CA GLU A 325 24.95 10.06 3.98
C GLU A 325 25.96 9.98 2.83
N SER A 326 27.03 9.21 3.03
CA SER A 326 28.06 8.98 2.01
C SER A 326 27.57 8.23 0.77
N VAL A 327 26.45 7.50 0.87
CA VAL A 327 25.81 6.75 -0.21
C VAL A 327 24.29 6.79 -0.04
N PRO A 328 23.48 6.65 -1.11
CA PRO A 328 22.04 6.54 -0.99
C PRO A 328 21.63 5.29 -0.21
N PHE A 329 20.48 5.37 0.47
CA PHE A 329 19.90 4.28 1.26
C PHE A 329 20.76 3.69 2.39
N LYS A 330 21.91 4.28 2.76
CA LYS A 330 22.90 3.70 3.71
C LYS A 330 22.27 3.05 4.95
N LYS A 331 21.31 3.73 5.61
CA LYS A 331 20.60 3.20 6.79
C LYS A 331 19.65 2.02 6.47
N ALA A 332 19.03 2.00 5.30
CA ALA A 332 17.96 1.04 4.95
C ALA A 332 18.49 -0.21 4.21
N LEU A 333 19.57 -0.07 3.43
CA LEU A 333 20.13 -1.11 2.55
C LEU A 333 21.64 -1.35 2.78
N GLY A 334 22.27 -0.65 3.72
CA GLY A 334 23.70 -0.78 3.99
C GLY A 334 24.60 -0.16 2.91
N GLU A 335 25.90 -0.12 3.19
CA GLU A 335 26.85 0.58 2.32
C GLU A 335 27.19 -0.19 1.03
N LYS A 336 27.22 -1.53 1.06
CA LYS A 336 27.47 -2.38 -0.12
C LYS A 336 26.45 -2.10 -1.24
N VAL A 337 25.15 -2.23 -0.91
CA VAL A 337 24.04 -1.95 -1.83
C VAL A 337 23.93 -0.46 -2.13
N GLY A 338 24.16 0.42 -1.14
CA GLY A 338 24.18 1.86 -1.36
C GLY A 338 25.18 2.29 -2.44
N LYS A 339 26.41 1.75 -2.43
CA LYS A 339 27.43 1.98 -3.48
C LYS A 339 27.02 1.40 -4.83
N ALA A 340 26.47 0.19 -4.85
CA ALA A 340 26.03 -0.49 -6.06
C ALA A 340 25.00 0.35 -6.83
N ILE A 341 23.93 0.77 -6.14
CA ILE A 341 22.93 1.67 -6.75
C ILE A 341 23.59 3.03 -7.07
N MET A 342 24.50 3.55 -6.23
CA MET A 342 25.20 4.83 -6.48
C MET A 342 25.95 4.88 -7.81
N LYS A 343 26.56 3.76 -8.26
CA LYS A 343 27.25 3.68 -9.56
C LYS A 343 26.33 3.99 -10.75
N SER A 344 25.02 3.76 -10.62
CA SER A 344 24.05 4.06 -11.68
C SER A 344 23.64 5.54 -11.77
N PHE A 345 24.07 6.40 -10.84
CA PHE A 345 23.76 7.85 -10.85
C PHE A 345 24.93 8.69 -11.38
N VAL A 346 25.35 8.46 -12.62
CA VAL A 346 26.35 9.33 -13.28
C VAL A 346 25.65 10.59 -13.81
N PHE A 347 25.36 11.53 -12.91
CA PHE A 347 24.84 12.85 -13.26
C PHE A 347 25.97 13.90 -13.38
N PRO A 348 26.11 14.62 -14.50
CA PRO A 348 26.98 15.79 -14.57
C PRO A 348 26.39 16.93 -13.73
N VAL A 349 27.18 17.47 -12.80
CA VAL A 349 26.75 18.54 -11.88
C VAL A 349 26.86 19.91 -12.56
N THR A 350 25.75 20.42 -13.11
CA THR A 350 25.65 21.73 -13.80
C THR A 350 24.92 22.80 -12.94
N GLN A 351 24.56 23.97 -13.49
CA GLN A 351 24.30 25.23 -12.73
C GLN A 351 22.98 25.99 -13.08
N LEU A 352 22.60 26.96 -12.21
CA LEU A 352 21.44 27.91 -12.15
C LEU A 352 20.13 27.40 -11.47
N LYS A 353 19.55 27.92 -10.35
CA LYS A 353 19.73 29.10 -9.44
C LYS A 353 19.71 28.71 -7.91
N GLU A 354 20.10 29.58 -6.99
CA GLU A 354 20.72 29.20 -5.68
C GLU A 354 19.98 28.35 -4.61
N VAL A 355 20.69 27.31 -4.12
CA VAL A 355 20.49 26.55 -2.87
C VAL A 355 21.84 26.51 -2.12
N VAL A 356 21.91 27.13 -0.95
CA VAL A 356 23.17 27.25 -0.17
C VAL A 356 23.33 26.08 0.81
N LEU A 357 24.40 25.29 0.65
CA LEU A 357 24.77 24.22 1.58
C LEU A 357 25.50 24.78 2.82
N LYS A 358 25.53 24.01 3.92
CA LYS A 358 26.32 24.35 5.13
C LYS A 358 27.83 24.55 4.85
N SER A 359 28.34 24.00 3.76
CA SER A 359 29.72 24.16 3.29
C SER A 359 29.96 25.43 2.47
N GLY A 360 28.98 26.33 2.36
CA GLY A 360 29.03 27.50 1.48
C GLY A 360 28.85 27.20 -0.01
N LYS A 361 28.98 25.93 -0.44
CA LYS A 361 28.72 25.53 -1.83
C LYS A 361 27.28 25.85 -2.20
N VAL A 362 27.12 26.60 -3.28
CA VAL A 362 25.82 26.93 -3.87
C VAL A 362 25.51 25.94 -4.99
N LEU A 363 24.52 25.08 -4.78
CA LEU A 363 23.95 24.23 -5.84
C LEU A 363 22.78 24.96 -6.45
N ARG A 364 22.63 24.90 -7.77
CA ARG A 364 21.80 25.87 -8.47
C ARG A 364 20.73 25.15 -9.32
N ALA A 365 19.45 25.32 -8.94
CA ALA A 365 18.23 24.72 -9.48
C ALA A 365 17.08 25.71 -9.78
N ASP A 366 16.07 25.23 -10.52
CA ASP A 366 14.77 25.88 -10.76
C ASP A 366 13.63 25.26 -9.93
N VAL A 367 13.78 24.00 -9.51
CA VAL A 367 12.81 23.26 -8.66
C VAL A 367 13.57 22.54 -7.56
N CYS A 368 13.05 22.56 -6.33
CA CYS A 368 13.59 21.81 -5.21
C CYS A 368 12.55 20.83 -4.66
N VAL A 369 12.93 19.58 -4.39
CA VAL A 369 12.04 18.57 -3.77
C VAL A 369 12.68 17.97 -2.52
N ILE A 370 11.98 18.05 -1.39
CA ILE A 370 12.49 17.68 -0.08
C ILE A 370 11.95 16.31 0.36
N GLY A 371 12.75 15.27 0.10
CA GLY A 371 12.57 13.87 0.53
C GLY A 371 13.29 13.52 1.83
N ALA A 372 13.41 14.46 2.77
CA ALA A 372 14.18 14.36 4.01
C ALA A 372 13.51 13.54 5.15
N GLY A 373 12.64 12.58 4.78
CA GLY A 373 11.86 11.76 5.72
C GLY A 373 10.56 12.40 6.21
N SER A 374 9.87 11.71 7.12
CA SER A 374 8.55 12.08 7.65
C SER A 374 8.49 12.02 9.18
N VAL A 375 7.38 12.52 9.73
CA VAL A 375 7.00 12.48 11.15
C VAL A 375 5.52 12.09 11.26
N PRO A 376 5.06 11.47 12.36
CA PRO A 376 3.65 11.10 12.53
C PRO A 376 2.72 12.33 12.51
N ALA A 377 1.53 12.15 11.94
CA ALA A 377 0.51 13.20 11.81
C ALA A 377 -0.38 13.28 13.07
N THR A 378 0.23 13.60 14.22
CA THR A 378 -0.38 13.54 15.56
C THR A 378 -0.47 14.89 16.28
N GLY A 379 -0.15 16.00 15.59
CA GLY A 379 -0.04 17.32 16.22
C GLY A 379 -1.28 17.82 16.96
N PHE A 380 -2.47 17.39 16.52
CA PHE A 380 -3.77 17.72 17.13
C PHE A 380 -4.10 16.84 18.37
N LEU A 381 -3.37 15.75 18.59
CA LEU A 381 -3.63 14.79 19.68
C LEU A 381 -2.91 15.15 20.99
N LYS A 382 -2.15 16.25 21.05
CA LYS A 382 -1.34 16.64 22.23
C LYS A 382 -2.12 16.72 23.55
N GLN A 383 -3.40 17.08 23.49
CA GLN A 383 -4.28 17.22 24.67
C GLN A 383 -5.31 16.07 24.79
N SER A 384 -5.25 15.06 23.90
CA SER A 384 -6.23 13.98 23.80
C SER A 384 -6.05 12.83 24.82
N GLY A 385 -5.13 12.94 25.77
CA GLY A 385 -4.80 11.86 26.72
C GLY A 385 -4.15 10.61 26.09
N LEU A 386 -3.90 10.57 24.78
CA LEU A 386 -3.29 9.43 24.09
C LEU A 386 -1.77 9.32 24.37
N HIS A 387 -1.33 8.13 24.74
CA HIS A 387 0.07 7.80 25.01
C HIS A 387 0.89 7.75 23.71
N MET A 388 1.58 8.85 23.43
CA MET A 388 2.55 8.97 22.33
C MET A 388 4.00 8.79 22.81
N ASP A 389 4.88 8.31 21.94
CA ASP A 389 6.32 8.25 22.22
C ASP A 389 7.01 9.63 22.09
N SER A 390 8.30 9.71 22.42
CA SER A 390 9.09 10.95 22.33
C SER A 390 9.31 11.49 20.90
N LYS A 391 8.83 10.79 19.87
CA LYS A 391 8.81 11.21 18.46
C LYS A 391 7.39 11.54 17.98
N GLY A 392 6.39 11.40 18.85
CA GLY A 392 4.98 11.69 18.58
C GLY A 392 4.20 10.54 17.95
N PHE A 393 4.71 9.30 17.91
CA PHE A 393 3.93 8.16 17.42
C PHE A 393 2.95 7.67 18.47
N ILE A 394 1.71 7.38 18.09
CA ILE A 394 0.70 6.80 19.01
C ILE A 394 1.16 5.38 19.37
N THR A 395 1.26 5.07 20.66
CA THR A 395 1.66 3.72 21.08
C THR A 395 0.43 2.82 21.19
N VAL A 396 0.51 1.62 20.62
CA VAL A 396 -0.59 0.64 20.61
C VAL A 396 -0.18 -0.70 21.22
N ASN A 397 -1.17 -1.53 21.57
CA ASN A 397 -1.01 -2.95 21.89
C ASN A 397 -1.02 -3.83 20.60
N LYS A 398 -1.02 -5.16 20.74
CA LYS A 398 -1.03 -6.07 19.58
C LYS A 398 -2.31 -5.98 18.74
N MET A 399 -3.41 -5.55 19.34
CA MET A 399 -4.76 -5.44 18.76
C MET A 399 -5.04 -4.05 18.18
N MET A 400 -4.00 -3.23 17.99
CA MET A 400 -4.03 -1.84 17.52
C MET A 400 -4.81 -0.87 18.42
N GLN A 401 -5.15 -1.26 19.66
CA GLN A 401 -5.78 -0.38 20.65
C GLN A 401 -4.73 0.54 21.28
N THR A 402 -5.15 1.75 21.63
CA THR A 402 -4.37 2.73 22.39
C THR A 402 -4.49 2.50 23.91
N ASN A 403 -4.10 3.49 24.73
CA ASN A 403 -4.34 3.49 26.18
C ASN A 403 -5.79 3.84 26.59
N VAL A 404 -6.66 4.16 25.64
CA VAL A 404 -8.06 4.55 25.88
C VAL A 404 -8.99 3.50 25.26
N ASP A 405 -9.99 3.01 25.98
CA ASP A 405 -10.95 2.05 25.39
C ASP A 405 -11.66 2.66 24.19
N GLY A 406 -11.87 1.81 23.20
CA GLY A 406 -12.54 2.15 21.96
C GLY A 406 -11.74 3.01 21.00
N VAL A 407 -10.56 3.51 21.39
CA VAL A 407 -9.66 4.26 20.51
C VAL A 407 -8.52 3.36 20.04
N PHE A 408 -8.45 3.19 18.72
CA PHE A 408 -7.48 2.38 17.98
C PHE A 408 -6.66 3.29 17.05
N ALA A 409 -5.48 2.83 16.61
CA ALA A 409 -4.66 3.58 15.64
C ALA A 409 -3.88 2.66 14.69
N GLY A 410 -3.56 3.13 13.48
CA GLY A 410 -2.87 2.31 12.47
C GLY A 410 -2.24 3.08 11.30
N GLY A 411 -1.52 2.38 10.43
CA GLY A 411 -0.65 3.00 9.41
C GLY A 411 0.61 3.63 10.01
N ASP A 412 1.23 4.58 9.30
CA ASP A 412 2.51 5.21 9.70
C ASP A 412 2.50 5.88 11.08
N VAL A 413 1.31 6.16 11.64
CA VAL A 413 1.13 7.00 12.84
C VAL A 413 1.50 6.28 14.15
N VAL A 414 1.64 4.95 14.14
CA VAL A 414 1.80 4.13 15.35
C VAL A 414 3.21 3.58 15.60
N MET A 415 3.51 3.40 16.88
CA MET A 415 4.54 2.47 17.38
C MET A 415 3.85 1.22 17.94
N PHE A 416 4.02 0.09 17.27
CA PHE A 416 3.30 -1.16 17.53
C PHE A 416 4.26 -2.31 17.89
N PRO A 417 3.86 -3.28 18.74
CA PRO A 417 4.68 -4.44 19.06
C PRO A 417 4.76 -5.38 17.85
N PHE A 418 5.98 -5.70 17.38
CA PHE A 418 6.19 -6.58 16.24
C PHE A 418 6.70 -7.97 16.71
N PRO A 419 5.90 -9.05 16.59
CA PRO A 419 6.26 -10.36 17.15
C PRO A 419 7.62 -10.92 16.68
N PRO A 420 8.01 -10.85 15.38
CA PRO A 420 9.31 -11.32 14.90
C PRO A 420 10.54 -10.56 15.43
N ARG A 421 10.36 -9.53 16.28
CA ARG A 421 11.43 -8.89 17.06
C ARG A 421 11.09 -8.90 18.55
N ASN A 422 10.63 -10.05 19.05
CA ASN A 422 10.25 -10.30 20.45
C ASN A 422 9.25 -9.27 21.01
N ASN A 423 8.27 -8.88 20.20
CA ASN A 423 7.26 -7.85 20.50
C ASN A 423 7.82 -6.45 20.80
N LYS A 424 9.08 -6.15 20.46
CA LYS A 424 9.64 -4.79 20.53
C LYS A 424 8.73 -3.83 19.77
N LYS A 425 8.41 -2.67 20.36
CA LYS A 425 7.66 -1.62 19.67
C LYS A 425 8.51 -1.01 18.55
N VAL A 426 7.95 -0.96 17.34
CA VAL A 426 8.58 -0.45 16.12
C VAL A 426 7.59 0.40 15.32
N ASN A 427 8.10 1.21 14.40
CA ASN A 427 7.32 1.88 13.36
C ASN A 427 7.84 1.38 12.01
N ILE A 428 6.93 0.89 11.17
CA ILE A 428 7.22 0.42 9.81
C ILE A 428 6.28 1.21 8.89
N PRO A 429 6.68 2.40 8.40
CA PRO A 429 5.84 3.27 7.60
C PRO A 429 5.78 2.75 6.16
N HIS A 430 5.05 1.64 5.97
CA HIS A 430 4.94 0.94 4.70
C HIS A 430 3.48 0.62 4.35
N TRP A 431 3.19 0.63 3.05
CA TRP A 431 1.87 0.45 2.46
C TRP A 431 1.17 -0.83 2.95
N GLN A 432 1.82 -1.98 2.82
CA GLN A 432 1.32 -3.28 3.30
C GLN A 432 1.02 -3.28 4.82
N MET A 433 1.95 -2.77 5.64
CA MET A 433 1.78 -2.73 7.10
C MET A 433 0.57 -1.90 7.50
N ALA A 434 0.31 -0.79 6.80
CA ALA A 434 -0.87 0.02 7.04
C ALA A 434 -2.18 -0.74 6.78
N HIS A 435 -2.27 -1.55 5.72
CA HIS A 435 -3.42 -2.42 5.47
C HIS A 435 -3.62 -3.41 6.61
N VAL A 436 -2.53 -4.07 7.06
CA VAL A 436 -2.56 -5.04 8.16
C VAL A 436 -3.01 -4.38 9.47
N HIS A 437 -2.54 -3.17 9.79
CA HIS A 437 -3.00 -2.42 10.97
C HIS A 437 -4.51 -2.10 10.87
N GLY A 438 -5.01 -1.74 9.68
CA GLY A 438 -6.44 -1.53 9.43
C GLY A 438 -7.28 -2.80 9.66
N ARG A 439 -6.86 -3.93 9.10
CA ARG A 439 -7.55 -5.23 9.25
C ARG A 439 -7.57 -5.70 10.71
N VAL A 440 -6.44 -5.59 11.43
CA VAL A 440 -6.34 -5.97 12.84
C VAL A 440 -7.22 -5.08 13.72
N ALA A 441 -7.25 -3.77 13.48
CA ALA A 441 -8.09 -2.84 14.23
C ALA A 441 -9.58 -3.15 14.02
N ALA A 442 -10.04 -3.34 12.79
CA ALA A 442 -11.42 -3.72 12.47
C ALA A 442 -11.85 -5.02 13.16
N LEU A 443 -11.05 -6.09 13.03
CA LEU A 443 -11.33 -7.37 13.69
C LEU A 443 -11.39 -7.23 15.21
N SER A 444 -10.53 -6.39 15.80
CA SER A 444 -10.48 -6.14 17.24
C SER A 444 -11.63 -5.24 17.73
N MET A 445 -12.15 -4.32 16.90
CA MET A 445 -13.40 -3.59 17.15
C MET A 445 -14.60 -4.54 17.19
N MET A 446 -14.60 -5.58 16.36
CA MET A 446 -15.61 -6.66 16.31
C MET A 446 -15.42 -7.74 17.40
N GLY A 447 -14.51 -7.54 18.36
CA GLY A 447 -14.20 -8.53 19.41
C GLY A 447 -13.44 -9.78 18.93
N ARG A 448 -13.16 -9.89 17.63
CA ARG A 448 -12.46 -11.02 16.99
C ARG A 448 -10.95 -10.73 16.88
N ALA A 449 -10.35 -10.33 18.00
CA ALA A 449 -8.96 -9.88 18.05
C ALA A 449 -7.96 -10.90 17.47
N THR A 450 -7.00 -10.42 16.68
CA THR A 450 -5.95 -11.23 16.07
C THR A 450 -4.62 -10.49 16.11
N GLU A 451 -3.50 -11.22 16.09
CA GLU A 451 -2.17 -10.63 16.07
C GLU A 451 -1.67 -10.39 14.63
N ILE A 452 -0.70 -9.48 14.48
CA ILE A 452 -0.02 -9.22 13.21
C ILE A 452 0.77 -10.46 12.77
N LYS A 453 0.26 -11.14 11.73
CA LYS A 453 0.86 -12.32 11.09
C LYS A 453 1.24 -11.99 9.63
N THR A 454 2.26 -11.16 9.45
CA THR A 454 2.81 -10.81 8.13
C THR A 454 4.33 -10.65 8.22
N VAL A 455 5.01 -10.86 7.10
CA VAL A 455 6.41 -10.43 6.92
C VAL A 455 6.37 -9.09 6.17
N PRO A 456 6.95 -8.00 6.72
CA PRO A 456 6.97 -6.72 6.02
C PRO A 456 7.70 -6.88 4.68
N TYR A 457 6.98 -6.62 3.59
CA TYR A 457 7.43 -6.76 2.21
C TYR A 457 7.28 -5.42 1.52
N PHE A 458 8.35 -4.88 0.93
CA PHE A 458 8.31 -3.62 0.20
C PHE A 458 9.07 -3.67 -1.13
N TRP A 459 8.82 -2.67 -1.96
CA TRP A 459 9.49 -2.48 -3.23
C TRP A 459 9.75 -0.99 -3.46
N SER A 460 10.71 -0.66 -4.32
CA SER A 460 10.87 0.68 -4.86
C SER A 460 11.40 0.60 -6.28
N ALA A 461 10.87 1.44 -7.16
CA ALA A 461 11.17 1.44 -8.59
C ALA A 461 11.97 2.69 -8.95
N MET A 462 13.16 2.49 -9.52
CA MET A 462 14.12 3.56 -9.82
C MET A 462 14.96 3.17 -11.04
N PHE A 463 15.10 4.09 -12.01
CA PHE A 463 15.93 3.92 -13.22
C PHE A 463 15.61 2.65 -14.03
N GLY A 464 14.32 2.35 -14.19
CA GLY A 464 13.83 1.13 -14.88
C GLY A 464 14.09 -0.18 -14.12
N LYS A 465 14.75 -0.15 -12.96
CA LYS A 465 14.98 -1.29 -12.07
C LYS A 465 14.00 -1.25 -10.89
N THR A 466 13.77 -2.41 -10.27
CA THR A 466 12.98 -2.53 -9.05
C THR A 466 13.79 -3.28 -8.00
N ILE A 467 14.03 -2.64 -6.85
CA ILE A 467 14.48 -3.35 -5.65
C ILE A 467 13.26 -3.87 -4.89
N ARG A 468 13.36 -5.09 -4.36
CA ARG A 468 12.36 -5.70 -3.48
C ARG A 468 13.00 -6.07 -2.16
N TYR A 469 12.22 -6.11 -1.10
CA TYR A 469 12.68 -6.35 0.27
C TYR A 469 11.64 -7.14 1.05
N ALA A 470 12.09 -8.05 1.92
CA ALA A 470 11.24 -8.76 2.89
C ALA A 470 11.94 -8.89 4.25
N GLY A 471 11.18 -8.76 5.34
CA GLY A 471 11.67 -8.83 6.72
C GLY A 471 11.71 -7.45 7.39
N TYR A 472 12.49 -7.33 8.47
CA TYR A 472 12.69 -6.05 9.16
C TYR A 472 14.13 -5.94 9.66
N GLY A 473 15.00 -5.36 8.84
CA GLY A 473 16.44 -5.30 9.07
C GLY A 473 16.95 -4.16 9.96
N ASP A 474 16.09 -3.35 10.60
CA ASP A 474 16.60 -2.27 11.48
C ASP A 474 17.51 -2.84 12.59
N GLY A 475 18.74 -2.33 12.67
CA GLY A 475 19.80 -2.90 13.51
C GLY A 475 20.35 -4.25 13.02
N PHE A 476 20.49 -4.45 11.70
CA PHE A 476 21.41 -5.44 11.12
C PHE A 476 22.87 -5.05 11.43
N ASP A 477 23.78 -6.02 11.40
CA ASP A 477 25.22 -5.83 11.64
C ASP A 477 26.12 -6.22 10.45
N ASP A 478 25.70 -7.15 9.59
CA ASP A 478 26.36 -7.45 8.30
C ASP A 478 25.34 -7.59 7.16
N VAL A 479 25.84 -7.54 5.92
CA VAL A 479 25.06 -7.71 4.68
C VAL A 479 25.79 -8.68 3.76
N ILE A 480 25.30 -9.91 3.66
CA ILE A 480 25.84 -10.93 2.77
C ILE A 480 25.25 -10.74 1.37
N ILE A 481 26.08 -10.86 0.34
CA ILE A 481 25.73 -10.56 -1.06
C ILE A 481 25.94 -11.80 -1.92
N GLN A 482 24.90 -12.20 -2.65
CA GLN A 482 24.96 -13.23 -3.69
C GLN A 482 24.63 -12.60 -5.05
N GLY A 483 25.33 -13.02 -6.11
CA GLY A 483 25.22 -12.39 -7.43
C GLY A 483 26.05 -11.11 -7.55
N ASP A 484 25.74 -10.28 -8.54
CA ASP A 484 26.59 -9.16 -8.97
C ASP A 484 25.96 -7.79 -8.65
N LEU A 485 26.75 -6.92 -8.00
CA LEU A 485 26.34 -5.56 -7.61
C LEU A 485 26.46 -4.54 -8.74
N ASP A 486 27.38 -4.72 -9.68
CA ASP A 486 27.65 -3.80 -10.78
C ASP A 486 26.70 -4.05 -11.97
N GLU A 487 26.28 -5.31 -12.20
CA GLU A 487 25.14 -5.63 -13.07
C GLU A 487 23.76 -5.26 -12.45
N LEU A 488 23.74 -4.91 -11.15
CA LEU A 488 22.53 -4.82 -10.33
C LEU A 488 21.69 -6.11 -10.36
N ARG A 489 22.35 -7.29 -10.33
CA ARG A 489 21.75 -8.62 -10.39
C ARG A 489 22.12 -9.41 -9.13
N PHE A 490 21.61 -8.99 -7.99
CA PHE A 490 22.03 -9.47 -6.67
C PHE A 490 20.89 -9.78 -5.71
N VAL A 491 21.23 -10.55 -4.69
CA VAL A 491 20.49 -10.75 -3.44
C VAL A 491 21.36 -10.22 -2.30
N ALA A 492 20.77 -9.47 -1.37
CA ALA A 492 21.43 -8.93 -0.19
C ALA A 492 20.70 -9.41 1.07
N PHE A 493 21.32 -10.32 1.82
CA PHE A 493 20.80 -10.83 3.08
C PHE A 493 21.33 -9.99 4.24
N TYR A 494 20.41 -9.37 5.00
CA TYR A 494 20.74 -8.55 6.17
C TYR A 494 20.72 -9.44 7.40
N THR A 495 21.87 -9.61 8.04
CA THR A 495 21.99 -10.44 9.23
C THR A 495 22.03 -9.60 10.50
N ARG A 496 21.59 -10.20 11.60
CA ARG A 496 21.89 -9.73 12.94
C ARG A 496 22.51 -10.88 13.71
N SER A 497 23.82 -10.82 13.91
CA SER A 497 24.63 -11.96 14.33
C SER A 497 24.37 -13.14 13.37
N GLU A 498 24.12 -14.34 13.89
CA GLU A 498 23.94 -15.55 13.07
C GLU A 498 22.59 -15.68 12.35
N GLU A 499 21.71 -14.67 12.35
CA GLU A 499 20.34 -14.79 11.82
C GLU A 499 20.02 -13.76 10.73
N VAL A 500 19.45 -14.21 9.60
CA VAL A 500 18.91 -13.33 8.55
C VAL A 500 17.63 -12.67 9.05
N VAL A 501 17.67 -11.35 9.24
CA VAL A 501 16.52 -10.54 9.72
C VAL A 501 15.75 -9.86 8.59
N ALA A 502 16.36 -9.76 7.40
CA ALA A 502 15.71 -9.33 6.17
C ALA A 502 16.51 -9.76 4.93
N VAL A 503 15.90 -9.64 3.75
CA VAL A 503 16.55 -9.76 2.44
C VAL A 503 16.12 -8.62 1.53
N ALA A 504 16.99 -8.19 0.63
CA ALA A 504 16.63 -7.45 -0.57
C ALA A 504 17.10 -8.17 -1.83
N SER A 505 16.49 -7.89 -2.98
CA SER A 505 17.08 -8.26 -4.27
C SER A 505 16.75 -7.25 -5.37
N MET A 506 17.60 -7.21 -6.39
CA MET A 506 17.36 -6.50 -7.64
C MET A 506 17.62 -7.45 -8.81
N ASN A 507 16.69 -7.51 -9.76
CA ASN A 507 16.72 -8.41 -10.94
C ASN A 507 16.88 -9.92 -10.63
N TYR A 508 16.59 -10.35 -9.39
CA TYR A 508 16.78 -11.72 -8.89
C TYR A 508 15.46 -12.30 -8.31
N ASP A 509 14.41 -12.37 -9.13
CA ASP A 509 13.10 -12.87 -8.72
C ASP A 509 13.01 -14.42 -8.76
N PRO A 510 12.24 -15.08 -7.88
CA PRO A 510 11.37 -14.53 -6.83
C PRO A 510 11.97 -14.68 -5.41
N ILE A 511 13.29 -14.54 -5.23
CA ILE A 511 13.98 -14.93 -3.98
C ILE A 511 13.41 -14.24 -2.73
N VAL A 512 13.04 -12.96 -2.83
CA VAL A 512 12.48 -12.17 -1.73
C VAL A 512 11.13 -12.74 -1.28
N SER A 513 10.31 -13.26 -2.20
CA SER A 513 9.08 -13.99 -1.87
C SER A 513 9.36 -15.35 -1.24
N ARG A 514 10.42 -16.06 -1.66
CA ARG A 514 10.80 -17.34 -1.03
C ARG A 514 11.26 -17.14 0.42
N VAL A 515 12.09 -16.12 0.67
CA VAL A 515 12.54 -15.77 2.02
C VAL A 515 11.37 -15.26 2.88
N ALA A 516 10.45 -14.47 2.32
CA ALA A 516 9.23 -14.05 3.02
C ALA A 516 8.39 -15.25 3.50
N GLU A 517 8.31 -16.33 2.71
CA GLU A 517 7.65 -17.58 3.12
C GLU A 517 8.40 -18.32 4.23
N VAL A 518 9.74 -18.40 4.17
CA VAL A 518 10.52 -19.04 5.25
C VAL A 518 10.36 -18.26 6.55
N LEU A 519 10.54 -16.93 6.53
CA LEU A 519 10.35 -16.06 7.70
C LEU A 519 8.90 -16.11 8.22
N GLY A 520 7.91 -16.06 7.32
CA GLY A 520 6.49 -16.14 7.66
C GLY A 520 6.08 -17.49 8.24
N SER A 521 6.82 -18.56 7.91
CA SER A 521 6.63 -19.89 8.48
C SER A 521 7.20 -20.05 9.91
N GLY A 522 7.85 -19.01 10.45
CA GLY A 522 8.50 -19.03 11.76
C GLY A 522 9.89 -19.69 11.75
N LYS A 523 10.46 -19.95 10.58
CA LYS A 523 11.80 -20.55 10.44
C LYS A 523 12.87 -19.46 10.32
N THR A 524 13.94 -19.61 11.10
CA THR A 524 15.18 -18.82 10.94
C THR A 524 15.99 -19.34 9.75
N ILE A 525 16.57 -18.43 8.97
CA ILE A 525 17.69 -18.71 8.05
C ILE A 525 18.97 -18.23 8.76
N LYS A 526 20.01 -19.07 8.85
CA LYS A 526 21.27 -18.67 9.50
C LYS A 526 22.22 -18.00 8.51
N LYS A 527 23.16 -17.19 9.02
CA LYS A 527 24.15 -16.45 8.23
C LYS A 527 24.92 -17.36 7.26
N ARG A 528 25.53 -18.42 7.80
CA ARG A 528 26.25 -19.48 7.06
C ARG A 528 25.43 -20.17 5.95
N ASP A 529 24.09 -20.09 6.00
CA ASP A 529 23.20 -20.75 5.03
C ASP A 529 23.02 -19.87 3.76
N VAL A 530 23.58 -18.65 3.75
CA VAL A 530 23.48 -17.65 2.66
C VAL A 530 24.82 -16.99 2.29
N GLU A 531 25.93 -17.37 2.94
CA GLU A 531 27.31 -16.95 2.61
C GLU A 531 27.84 -17.55 1.29
#